data_AF-A0A9P0ISI1-F1
#
_entry.id   AF-A0A9P0ISI1-F1
#
_cell.length_a   1.000
_cell.length_b   1.000
_cell.length_c   1.000
_cell.angle_alpha   90.00
_cell.angle_beta   90.00
_cell.angle_gamma   90.00
#
_symmetry.space_group_name_H-M   'P 1'
#
loop_
_entity.id
_entity.type
_entity.pdbx_description
1 polymer ?
#
loop_
_entity_poly.entity_id
_entity_poly.type
_entity_poly.pdbx_seq_one_letter_code
_entity_poly.pdbx_strand_id
1 'polypeptide(L)'
;MFVENIMKVIIILLLTVKKALFELNSNININKRLVANGTEYDASKYPYIVYIEIGDATCTGSLLHKLYVLTAAHCCYGKDIKVIKVYQGSSINNTDFRRSVEMHIHKDFDPESRIMQGDLTVLKIERPFPNVKKFIRIGGKPADFANNKALKCIEIGFGVQNKDFFMDNKGYMIMTNVRYGRTACRDYNIDFIRKIWQQLLCSEPTTPKFLKSTCPGDSGGPMICNNLLYGVCSFTYDYVNNENLVCNVTNMQSVHVFANYFGDWIKDKMKGIEDENEEKKKKKDKDEKEKENEKKKEKEKEKEKEKEKEKDEEKEDKEKKKKKKKKRKKKSSGNSIKPHNIFYKVLTILPYYMLTKILNR
;
A
#
# COMPACT_ATOMS: atom_id res chain seq x y z
N MET A 1 -35.97 65.69 0.44
CA MET A 1 -34.61 66.25 0.62
C MET A 1 -33.88 65.76 1.88
N PHE A 2 -34.25 66.15 3.11
CA PHE A 2 -33.45 65.78 4.31
C PHE A 2 -33.43 64.26 4.58
N VAL A 3 -34.59 63.61 4.51
CA VAL A 3 -34.73 62.15 4.73
C VAL A 3 -34.03 61.31 3.66
N GLU A 4 -34.07 61.75 2.39
CA GLU A 4 -33.41 61.05 1.28
C GLU A 4 -31.89 61.11 1.37
N ASN A 5 -31.35 62.24 1.83
CA ASN A 5 -29.91 62.38 2.06
C ASN A 5 -29.45 61.50 3.23
N ILE A 6 -30.24 61.40 4.30
CA ILE A 6 -29.97 60.47 5.42
C ILE A 6 -29.97 59.01 4.95
N MET A 7 -30.97 58.61 4.14
CA MET A 7 -31.05 57.27 3.58
C MET A 7 -29.83 56.93 2.70
N LYS A 8 -29.36 57.86 1.87
CA LYS A 8 -28.16 57.67 1.04
C LYS A 8 -26.90 57.49 1.89
N VAL A 9 -26.74 58.29 2.96
CA VAL A 9 -25.61 58.17 3.89
C VAL A 9 -25.62 56.82 4.60
N ILE A 10 -26.78 56.35 5.06
CA ILE A 10 -26.92 55.03 5.72
C ILE A 10 -26.55 53.91 4.76
N ILE A 11 -27.01 53.95 3.50
CA ILE A 11 -26.67 52.92 2.49
C ILE A 11 -25.17 52.89 2.21
N ILE A 12 -24.53 54.05 2.05
CA ILE A 12 -23.07 54.13 1.83
C ILE A 12 -22.33 53.56 3.04
N LEU A 13 -22.75 53.90 4.26
CA LEU A 13 -22.15 53.39 5.48
C LEU A 13 -22.27 51.85 5.55
N LEU A 14 -23.46 51.30 5.28
CA LEU A 14 -23.68 49.84 5.25
C LEU A 14 -22.83 49.14 4.19
N LEU A 15 -22.65 49.73 3.02
CA LEU A 15 -21.80 49.18 1.97
C LEU A 15 -20.31 49.21 2.37
N THR A 16 -19.85 50.28 3.02
CA THR A 16 -18.47 50.37 3.54
C THR A 16 -18.20 49.37 4.65
N VAL A 17 -19.16 49.19 5.58
CA VAL A 17 -19.07 48.18 6.65
C VAL A 17 -19.08 46.77 6.09
N LYS A 18 -19.91 46.48 5.08
CA LYS A 18 -19.95 45.19 4.40
C LYS A 18 -18.64 44.89 3.65
N LYS A 19 -18.04 45.90 3.01
CA LYS A 19 -16.72 45.79 2.38
C LYS A 19 -15.62 45.55 3.42
N ALA A 20 -15.61 46.30 4.52
CA ALA A 20 -14.66 46.12 5.61
C ALA A 20 -14.80 44.74 6.28
N LEU A 21 -16.03 44.25 6.49
CA LEU A 21 -16.30 42.89 6.98
C LEU A 21 -15.87 41.80 5.99
N PHE A 22 -16.04 42.04 4.69
CA PHE A 22 -15.56 41.14 3.64
C PHE A 22 -14.02 41.09 3.62
N GLU A 23 -13.36 42.26 3.69
CA GLU A 23 -11.90 42.37 3.75
C GLU A 23 -11.32 41.76 5.05
N LEU A 24 -12.01 41.94 6.18
CA LEU A 24 -11.67 41.32 7.46
C LEU A 24 -11.85 39.79 7.40
N ASN A 25 -12.94 39.29 6.82
CA ASN A 25 -13.16 37.85 6.63
C ASN A 25 -12.18 37.21 5.64
N SER A 26 -11.73 37.94 4.61
CA SER A 26 -10.65 37.47 3.72
C SER A 26 -9.29 37.44 4.41
N ASN A 27 -9.04 38.32 5.40
CA ASN A 27 -7.81 38.33 6.19
C ASN A 27 -7.77 37.30 7.33
N ILE A 28 -8.93 36.79 7.78
CA ILE A 28 -9.01 35.77 8.86
C ILE A 28 -8.71 34.35 8.36
N ASN A 29 -8.54 34.12 7.05
CA ASN A 29 -8.18 32.81 6.49
C ASN A 29 -6.71 32.72 6.04
N ILE A 30 -5.83 33.51 6.66
CA ILE A 30 -4.39 33.50 6.34
C ILE A 30 -3.67 32.61 7.37
N ASN A 31 -3.06 31.53 6.87
CA ASN A 31 -2.21 30.53 7.54
C ASN A 31 -2.86 29.21 8.00
N LYS A 32 -3.48 28.47 7.09
CA LYS A 32 -3.38 27.00 7.15
C LYS A 32 -2.32 26.53 6.17
N ARG A 33 -1.08 26.46 6.66
CA ARG A 33 0.14 25.99 5.98
C ARG A 33 0.14 24.45 5.85
N LEU A 34 -0.94 23.93 5.30
CA LEU A 34 -1.17 22.53 4.94
C LEU A 34 -1.25 22.47 3.41
N VAL A 35 -1.48 21.29 2.81
CA VAL A 35 -1.87 21.23 1.38
C VAL A 35 -2.99 22.26 1.15
N ALA A 36 -2.69 23.32 0.42
CA ALA A 36 -3.47 24.55 0.45
C ALA A 36 -4.87 24.30 -0.13
N ASN A 37 -5.91 24.75 0.58
CA ASN A 37 -7.31 24.50 0.21
C ASN A 37 -7.64 23.02 -0.05
N GLY A 38 -6.92 22.13 0.64
CA GLY A 38 -7.15 20.69 0.65
C GLY A 38 -8.29 20.26 1.56
N THR A 39 -8.66 19.01 1.43
CA THR A 39 -9.61 18.33 2.34
C THR A 39 -8.84 17.31 3.16
N GLU A 40 -9.23 17.10 4.42
CA GLU A 40 -8.66 16.03 5.24
C GLU A 40 -8.72 14.68 4.52
N TYR A 41 -7.62 13.91 4.58
CA TYR A 41 -7.62 12.57 4.02
C TYR A 41 -8.02 11.50 5.03
N ASP A 42 -8.70 10.48 4.52
CA ASP A 42 -9.05 9.30 5.28
C ASP A 42 -7.83 8.37 5.39
N ALA A 43 -7.22 8.34 6.58
CA ALA A 43 -6.05 7.50 6.86
C ALA A 43 -6.30 6.01 6.63
N SER A 44 -7.55 5.53 6.69
CA SER A 44 -7.88 4.15 6.38
C SER A 44 -7.76 3.83 4.88
N LYS A 45 -8.00 4.81 4.00
CA LYS A 45 -7.88 4.67 2.54
C LYS A 45 -6.44 4.75 2.06
N TYR A 46 -5.63 5.56 2.77
CA TYR A 46 -4.24 5.84 2.45
C TYR A 46 -3.31 5.49 3.64
N PRO A 47 -3.29 4.23 4.12
CA PRO A 47 -2.56 3.87 5.34
C PRO A 47 -1.03 3.89 5.18
N TYR A 48 -0.54 4.02 3.95
CA TYR A 48 0.88 4.08 3.60
C TYR A 48 1.45 5.51 3.66
N ILE A 49 0.63 6.53 3.93
CA ILE A 49 1.09 7.91 4.07
C ILE A 49 1.72 8.07 5.45
N VAL A 50 2.93 8.61 5.50
CA VAL A 50 3.67 8.81 6.74
C VAL A 50 4.13 10.25 6.91
N TYR A 51 4.09 10.73 8.14
CA TYR A 51 4.74 11.96 8.55
C TYR A 51 6.18 11.64 8.95
N ILE A 52 7.11 12.51 8.58
CA ILE A 52 8.53 12.36 8.88
C ILE A 52 8.99 13.59 9.66
N GLU A 53 9.32 13.37 10.93
CA GLU A 53 10.00 14.36 11.77
C GLU A 53 11.50 14.25 11.52
N ILE A 54 12.15 15.39 11.25
CA ILE A 54 13.58 15.45 10.91
C ILE A 54 14.23 16.59 11.71
N GLY A 55 14.51 16.33 12.99
CA GLY A 55 14.98 17.35 13.91
C GLY A 55 13.94 18.47 14.09
N ASP A 56 14.18 19.61 13.46
CA ASP A 56 13.32 20.80 13.46
C ASP A 56 12.44 20.93 12.21
N ALA A 57 12.63 20.05 11.23
CA ALA A 57 11.89 20.04 9.97
C ALA A 57 10.84 18.92 9.93
N THR A 58 9.89 19.08 9.01
CA THR A 58 8.84 18.12 8.72
C THR A 58 8.82 17.80 7.24
N CYS A 59 8.64 16.53 6.89
CA CYS A 59 8.31 16.07 5.55
C CYS A 59 7.20 15.02 5.58
N THR A 60 6.70 14.68 4.41
CA THR A 60 5.80 13.56 4.16
C THR A 60 6.56 12.43 3.47
N GLY A 61 6.07 11.20 3.58
CA GLY A 61 6.59 10.06 2.82
C GLY A 61 5.53 9.01 2.53
N SER A 62 5.98 7.96 1.84
CA SER A 62 5.12 6.85 1.41
C SER A 62 5.74 5.50 1.69
N LEU A 63 5.03 4.62 2.38
CA LEU A 63 5.44 3.23 2.56
C LEU A 63 5.24 2.45 1.25
N LEU A 64 6.35 2.11 0.61
CA LEU A 64 6.40 1.19 -0.54
C LEU A 64 6.34 -0.28 -0.09
N HIS A 65 6.79 -0.54 1.14
CA HIS A 65 6.81 -1.84 1.78
C HIS A 65 6.84 -1.69 3.31
N LYS A 66 6.70 -2.79 4.05
CA LYS A 66 6.58 -2.84 5.51
C LYS A 66 7.70 -2.09 6.27
N LEU A 67 8.90 -1.97 5.68
CA LEU A 67 10.06 -1.30 6.27
C LEU A 67 10.61 -0.16 5.40
N TYR A 68 10.06 0.10 4.22
CA TYR A 68 10.67 1.04 3.26
C TYR A 68 9.74 2.20 2.98
N VAL A 69 10.25 3.40 3.26
CA VAL A 69 9.59 4.69 3.02
C VAL A 69 10.32 5.39 1.89
N LEU A 70 9.57 5.88 0.91
CA LEU A 70 10.05 6.80 -0.12
C LEU A 70 9.70 8.23 0.28
N THR A 71 10.66 9.14 0.19
CA THR A 71 10.51 10.58 0.45
C THR A 71 11.50 11.37 -0.41
N ALA A 72 11.57 12.69 -0.23
CA ALA A 72 12.49 13.56 -0.95
C ALA A 72 13.89 13.56 -0.32
N ALA A 73 14.93 13.81 -1.12
CA ALA A 73 16.30 13.87 -0.63
C ALA A 73 16.60 15.14 0.15
N HIS A 74 16.07 16.29 -0.26
CA HIS A 74 16.26 17.56 0.45
C HIS A 74 15.72 17.52 1.88
N CYS A 75 14.78 16.62 2.18
CA CYS A 75 14.30 16.37 3.53
C CYS A 75 15.40 15.80 4.45
N CYS A 76 16.25 14.91 3.92
CA CYS A 76 17.14 14.08 4.72
C CYS A 76 18.63 14.41 4.53
N TYR A 77 19.00 15.08 3.43
CA TYR A 77 20.38 15.38 3.12
C TYR A 77 21.05 16.22 4.22
N GLY A 78 22.26 15.81 4.63
CA GLY A 78 23.02 16.47 5.69
C GLY A 78 22.46 16.28 7.11
N LYS A 79 21.40 15.49 7.30
CA LYS A 79 20.82 15.20 8.62
C LYS A 79 21.36 13.89 9.20
N ASP A 80 21.55 13.84 10.51
CA ASP A 80 21.86 12.59 11.21
C ASP A 80 20.62 11.67 11.18
N ILE A 81 20.79 10.43 10.76
CA ILE A 81 19.70 9.45 10.70
C ILE A 81 18.97 9.27 12.05
N LYS A 82 19.66 9.50 13.18
CA LYS A 82 19.10 9.40 14.54
C LYS A 82 17.98 10.40 14.81
N VAL A 83 17.93 11.52 14.06
CA VAL A 83 16.88 12.54 14.22
C VAL A 83 15.66 12.29 13.32
N ILE A 84 15.71 11.25 12.47
CA ILE A 84 14.64 10.92 11.54
C ILE A 84 13.67 9.94 12.22
N LYS A 85 12.46 10.43 12.52
CA LYS A 85 11.36 9.63 13.06
C LYS A 85 10.19 9.61 12.08
N VAL A 86 9.69 8.42 11.81
CA VAL A 86 8.56 8.19 10.91
C VAL A 86 7.32 7.83 11.72
N TYR A 87 6.19 8.43 11.39
CA TYR A 87 4.89 8.22 12.03
C TYR A 87 3.86 7.78 10.99
N GLN A 88 3.01 6.82 11.33
CA GLN A 88 1.78 6.58 10.56
C GLN A 88 0.75 7.64 11.00
N GLY A 89 0.38 8.57 10.11
CA GLY A 89 -0.31 9.81 10.52
C GLY A 89 0.67 10.87 11.03
N SER A 90 0.20 11.92 11.72
CA SER A 90 1.04 13.05 12.21
C SER A 90 1.57 12.82 13.63
N SER A 91 2.67 13.51 14.02
CA SER A 91 3.32 13.40 15.34
C SER A 91 2.60 14.15 16.47
N ILE A 92 1.68 15.07 16.16
CA ILE A 92 1.09 16.03 17.11
C ILE A 92 0.32 15.36 18.26
N ASN A 93 -0.26 14.19 18.00
CA ASN A 93 -0.94 13.37 19.01
C ASN A 93 -0.62 11.87 18.85
N ASN A 94 0.53 11.56 18.25
CA ASN A 94 0.96 10.19 18.00
C ASN A 94 2.39 10.02 18.51
N THR A 95 2.57 9.12 19.46
CA THR A 95 3.90 8.77 19.99
C THR A 95 4.44 7.47 19.39
N ASP A 96 3.66 6.74 18.57
CA ASP A 96 4.11 5.52 17.90
C ASP A 96 4.91 5.84 16.64
N PHE A 97 6.20 6.14 16.83
CA PHE A 97 7.14 6.36 15.74
C PHE A 97 8.04 5.15 15.48
N ARG A 98 8.75 5.21 14.35
CA ARG A 98 9.84 4.30 13.97
C ARG A 98 11.06 5.13 13.65
N ARG A 99 12.23 4.74 14.17
CA ARG A 99 13.49 5.33 13.73
C ARG A 99 13.86 4.82 12.35
N SER A 100 14.47 5.69 11.56
CA SER A 100 15.21 5.26 10.39
C SER A 100 16.51 4.58 10.81
N VAL A 101 16.84 3.46 10.18
CA VAL A 101 18.08 2.68 10.42
C VAL A 101 18.99 2.65 9.20
N GLU A 102 18.45 2.90 8.01
CA GLU A 102 19.22 3.14 6.79
C GLU A 102 18.60 4.29 6.00
N MET A 103 19.45 5.06 5.35
CA MET A 103 19.08 6.21 4.52
C MET A 103 19.87 6.15 3.21
N HIS A 104 19.15 6.04 2.10
CA HIS A 104 19.72 5.91 0.76
C HIS A 104 19.32 7.12 -0.08
N ILE A 105 20.17 8.14 -0.13
CA ILE A 105 19.98 9.35 -0.96
C ILE A 105 20.40 9.03 -2.40
N HIS A 106 19.60 9.46 -3.38
CA HIS A 106 19.97 9.26 -4.79
C HIS A 106 21.26 10.03 -5.12
N LYS A 107 22.19 9.39 -5.84
CA LYS A 107 23.51 9.95 -6.15
C LYS A 107 23.49 11.22 -7.02
N ASP A 108 22.43 11.38 -7.81
CA ASP A 108 22.23 12.56 -8.67
C ASP A 108 21.59 13.72 -7.89
N PHE A 109 21.33 13.55 -6.58
CA PHE A 109 20.83 14.62 -5.74
C PHE A 109 21.85 15.75 -5.64
N ASP A 110 21.46 16.92 -6.13
CA ASP A 110 22.24 18.15 -6.04
C ASP A 110 21.57 19.14 -5.08
N PRO A 111 22.08 19.30 -3.84
CA PRO A 111 21.51 20.23 -2.86
C PRO A 111 21.74 21.70 -3.21
N GLU A 112 22.66 22.01 -4.13
CA GLU A 112 22.96 23.37 -4.57
C GLU A 112 22.05 23.80 -5.74
N SER A 113 21.43 22.83 -6.41
CA SER A 113 20.49 23.08 -7.51
C SER A 113 19.13 23.53 -6.99
N ARG A 114 18.65 24.67 -7.50
CA ARG A 114 17.26 25.13 -7.28
C ARG A 114 16.20 24.15 -7.77
N ILE A 115 16.51 23.33 -8.77
CA ILE A 115 15.55 22.38 -9.37
C ILE A 115 15.66 21.00 -8.71
N MET A 116 16.62 20.81 -7.79
CA MET A 116 16.77 19.60 -6.98
C MET A 116 16.73 18.32 -7.85
N GLN A 117 17.67 18.22 -8.81
CA GLN A 117 17.81 17.01 -9.62
C GLN A 117 17.94 15.80 -8.69
N GLY A 118 17.33 14.66 -9.04
CA GLY A 118 17.46 13.44 -8.23
C GLY A 118 16.95 13.56 -6.78
N ASP A 119 15.98 14.44 -6.50
CA ASP A 119 15.44 14.68 -5.16
C ASP A 119 14.63 13.51 -4.59
N LEU A 120 15.31 12.42 -4.26
CA LEU A 120 14.71 11.16 -3.87
C LEU A 120 15.56 10.41 -2.84
N THR A 121 14.91 9.93 -1.79
CA THR A 121 15.53 9.10 -0.74
C THR A 121 14.65 7.91 -0.38
N VAL A 122 15.30 6.75 -0.20
CA VAL A 122 14.69 5.58 0.41
C VAL A 122 15.18 5.46 1.86
N LEU A 123 14.24 5.47 2.81
CA LEU A 123 14.50 5.22 4.21
C LEU A 123 14.08 3.79 4.57
N LYS A 124 14.90 3.09 5.35
CA LYS A 124 14.51 1.86 6.04
C LYS A 124 14.16 2.18 7.49
N ILE A 125 12.98 1.78 7.94
CA ILE A 125 12.53 1.94 9.33
C ILE A 125 12.81 0.67 10.15
N GLU A 126 13.05 0.84 11.46
CA GLU A 126 13.52 -0.24 12.35
C GLU A 126 12.53 -1.41 12.52
N ARG A 127 11.22 -1.15 12.38
CA ARG A 127 10.14 -2.15 12.52
C ARG A 127 8.89 -1.68 11.77
N PRO A 128 8.00 -2.59 11.33
CA PRO A 128 6.81 -2.19 10.58
C PRO A 128 5.76 -1.50 11.46
N PHE A 129 4.84 -0.79 10.82
CA PHE A 129 3.60 -0.34 11.47
C PHE A 129 2.58 -1.49 11.48
N PRO A 130 2.09 -1.94 12.64
CA PRO A 130 1.22 -3.12 12.72
C PRO A 130 -0.10 -2.92 11.97
N ASN A 131 -0.62 -1.70 11.94
CA ASN A 131 -1.89 -1.33 11.33
C ASN A 131 -1.81 -1.08 9.81
N VAL A 132 -0.60 -1.05 9.22
CA VAL A 132 -0.42 -0.82 7.79
C VAL A 132 -0.29 -2.16 7.06
N LYS A 133 -1.35 -2.56 6.39
CA LYS A 133 -1.39 -3.80 5.56
C LYS A 133 -1.36 -3.54 4.05
N LYS A 134 -1.57 -2.28 3.64
CA LYS A 134 -1.57 -1.85 2.25
C LYS A 134 -0.41 -0.87 2.04
N PHE A 135 0.35 -1.11 0.98
CA PHE A 135 1.48 -0.27 0.57
C PHE A 135 1.20 0.31 -0.81
N ILE A 136 1.73 1.51 -1.08
CA ILE A 136 1.59 2.11 -2.41
C ILE A 136 2.60 1.48 -3.36
N ARG A 137 2.19 1.24 -4.60
CA ARG A 137 3.06 0.71 -5.66
C ARG A 137 3.47 1.84 -6.59
N ILE A 138 4.74 1.84 -7.00
CA ILE A 138 5.23 2.72 -8.06
C ILE A 138 4.52 2.35 -9.36
N GLY A 139 4.13 3.38 -10.11
CA GLY A 139 3.53 3.24 -11.43
C GLY A 139 3.75 4.47 -12.28
N GLY A 140 2.99 4.53 -13.37
CA GLY A 140 3.12 5.59 -14.36
C GLY A 140 4.17 5.30 -15.41
N LYS A 141 3.87 5.71 -16.64
CA LYS A 141 4.75 5.64 -17.80
C LYS A 141 4.62 6.94 -18.60
N PRO A 142 5.66 7.37 -19.34
CA PRO A 142 5.55 8.48 -20.28
C PRO A 142 4.33 8.39 -21.20
N ALA A 143 3.97 7.17 -21.64
CA ALA A 143 2.83 6.92 -22.51
C ALA A 143 1.46 7.29 -21.89
N ASP A 144 1.35 7.32 -20.55
CA ASP A 144 0.11 7.72 -19.87
C ASP A 144 -0.22 9.21 -20.12
N PHE A 145 0.78 10.01 -20.50
CA PHE A 145 0.71 11.43 -20.82
C PHE A 145 0.78 11.71 -22.33
N ALA A 146 0.67 10.68 -23.19
CA ALA A 146 0.72 10.83 -24.64
C ALA A 146 -0.31 11.86 -25.14
N ASN A 147 0.00 12.53 -26.25
CA ASN A 147 -0.82 13.58 -26.84
C ASN A 147 -1.08 14.76 -25.89
N ASN A 148 -0.08 15.11 -25.06
CA ASN A 148 -0.16 16.19 -24.07
C ASN A 148 -1.34 16.02 -23.08
N LYS A 149 -1.71 14.78 -22.78
CA LYS A 149 -2.76 14.47 -21.82
C LYS A 149 -2.33 14.85 -20.41
N ALA A 150 -3.22 15.55 -19.70
CA ALA A 150 -3.08 15.74 -18.25
C ALA A 150 -3.79 14.60 -17.51
N LEU A 151 -3.19 14.12 -16.42
CA LEU A 151 -3.78 13.12 -15.55
C LEU A 151 -4.30 13.76 -14.27
N LYS A 152 -5.47 13.32 -13.82
CA LYS A 152 -6.02 13.75 -12.54
C LYS A 152 -5.38 12.93 -11.43
N CYS A 153 -4.68 13.59 -10.52
CA CYS A 153 -3.90 12.95 -9.47
C CYS A 153 -4.22 13.57 -8.11
N ILE A 154 -3.96 12.80 -7.07
CA ILE A 154 -4.10 13.19 -5.68
C ILE A 154 -2.70 13.52 -5.15
N GLU A 155 -2.54 14.69 -4.54
CA GLU A 155 -1.36 15.03 -3.73
C GLU A 155 -1.78 14.98 -2.26
N ILE A 156 -1.04 14.27 -1.42
CA ILE A 156 -1.34 14.09 0.01
C ILE A 156 -0.13 14.51 0.83
N GLY A 157 -0.35 15.29 1.89
CA GLY A 157 0.71 15.74 2.78
C GLY A 157 0.21 16.26 4.12
N PHE A 158 1.15 16.60 4.99
CA PHE A 158 0.88 17.11 6.34
C PHE A 158 1.19 18.60 6.52
N GLY A 159 1.83 19.24 5.53
CA GLY A 159 2.31 20.62 5.52
C GLY A 159 3.14 21.06 6.74
N VAL A 160 3.63 22.30 6.72
CA VAL A 160 4.29 22.96 7.84
C VAL A 160 3.20 23.60 8.68
N GLN A 161 2.70 22.88 9.67
CA GLN A 161 1.85 23.49 10.67
C GLN A 161 2.67 24.55 11.43
N ASN A 162 2.21 25.80 11.42
CA ASN A 162 2.85 26.84 12.22
C ASN A 162 2.77 26.42 13.70
N LYS A 163 3.81 26.70 14.50
CA LYS A 163 3.90 26.17 15.88
C LYS A 163 2.74 26.62 16.78
N ASP A 164 2.10 27.73 16.44
CA ASP A 164 0.96 28.26 17.20
C ASP A 164 -0.38 27.58 16.84
N PHE A 165 -0.40 26.69 15.83
CA PHE A 165 -1.60 26.09 15.24
C PHE A 165 -1.58 24.55 15.23
N PHE A 166 -0.78 23.90 16.10
CA PHE A 166 -0.63 22.43 16.24
C PHE A 166 -1.89 21.67 16.71
N MET A 167 -3.10 22.09 16.35
CA MET A 167 -4.32 21.52 16.94
C MET A 167 -4.89 20.32 16.18
N ASP A 168 -4.47 20.07 14.92
CA ASP A 168 -5.09 19.02 14.10
C ASP A 168 -4.07 17.99 13.59
N ASN A 169 -4.20 16.75 14.10
CA ASN A 169 -3.46 15.52 13.71
C ASN A 169 -3.83 15.02 12.29
N LYS A 170 -3.95 15.94 11.34
CA LYS A 170 -4.64 15.72 10.08
C LYS A 170 -3.72 16.09 8.92
N GLY A 171 -3.53 15.17 8.00
CA GLY A 171 -3.02 15.51 6.68
C GLY A 171 -4.17 15.89 5.76
N TYR A 172 -3.82 16.51 4.66
CA TYR A 172 -4.76 17.01 3.67
C TYR A 172 -4.42 16.43 2.30
N MET A 173 -5.43 16.38 1.43
CA MET A 173 -5.26 16.02 0.04
C MET A 173 -5.86 17.08 -0.89
N ILE A 174 -5.29 17.18 -2.07
CA ILE A 174 -5.87 17.92 -3.20
C ILE A 174 -5.93 17.04 -4.44
N MET A 175 -6.87 17.37 -5.32
CA MET A 175 -6.97 16.79 -6.66
C MET A 175 -6.45 17.81 -7.65
N THR A 176 -5.39 17.49 -8.39
CA THR A 176 -4.82 18.37 -9.42
C THR A 176 -4.63 17.63 -10.74
N ASN A 177 -4.55 18.39 -11.82
CA ASN A 177 -4.14 17.85 -13.12
C ASN A 177 -2.62 17.87 -13.19
N VAL A 178 -2.01 16.84 -13.77
CA VAL A 178 -0.56 16.65 -13.82
C VAL A 178 -0.14 16.41 -15.25
N ARG A 179 0.96 17.02 -15.65
CA ARG A 179 1.57 16.89 -16.98
C ARG A 179 2.99 16.33 -16.87
N TYR A 180 3.41 15.70 -17.96
CA TYR A 180 4.76 15.21 -18.17
C TYR A 180 5.26 15.67 -19.54
N GLY A 181 6.53 16.04 -19.65
CA GLY A 181 7.12 16.52 -20.89
C GLY A 181 7.98 17.77 -20.72
N ARG A 182 8.73 18.13 -21.77
CA ARG A 182 9.64 19.30 -21.79
C ARG A 182 8.97 20.64 -21.49
N THR A 183 7.65 20.72 -21.65
CA THR A 183 6.85 21.94 -21.44
C THR A 183 5.85 21.79 -20.29
N ALA A 184 5.93 20.69 -19.52
CA ALA A 184 5.01 20.46 -18.41
C ALA A 184 5.24 21.46 -17.27
N CYS A 185 6.51 21.67 -16.93
CA CYS A 185 6.96 22.60 -15.92
C CYS A 185 7.26 23.97 -16.58
N ARG A 186 6.63 25.04 -16.11
CA ARG A 186 6.79 26.42 -16.64
C ARG A 186 7.74 27.19 -15.74
N ASP A 187 8.83 27.80 -16.22
CA ASP A 187 9.73 28.53 -15.32
C ASP A 187 10.67 29.51 -16.05
N TYR A 188 11.33 30.39 -15.29
CA TYR A 188 12.48 31.22 -15.68
C TYR A 188 13.75 30.40 -15.91
N ASN A 189 13.96 29.29 -15.19
CA ASN A 189 15.11 28.38 -15.40
C ASN A 189 14.78 27.22 -16.37
N ILE A 190 13.99 27.55 -17.40
CA ILE A 190 13.41 26.58 -18.33
C ILE A 190 14.48 25.69 -18.99
N ASP A 191 15.69 26.18 -19.20
CA ASP A 191 16.75 25.42 -19.83
C ASP A 191 17.24 24.27 -18.96
N PHE A 192 17.37 24.47 -17.64
CA PHE A 192 17.74 23.39 -16.73
C PHE A 192 16.61 22.37 -16.59
N ILE A 193 15.38 22.85 -16.37
CA ILE A 193 14.18 21.99 -16.33
C ILE A 193 14.04 21.17 -17.62
N ARG A 194 14.27 21.77 -18.78
CA ARG A 194 14.25 21.08 -20.08
C ARG A 194 15.36 20.06 -20.26
N LYS A 195 16.45 20.12 -19.50
CA LYS A 195 17.51 19.09 -19.52
C LYS A 195 17.12 17.87 -18.70
N ILE A 196 16.43 18.06 -17.58
CA ILE A 196 16.08 16.97 -16.65
C ILE A 196 14.59 16.59 -16.65
N TRP A 197 13.80 17.12 -17.60
CA TRP A 197 12.34 16.96 -17.67
C TRP A 197 11.86 15.52 -17.55
N GLN A 198 12.66 14.52 -17.95
CA GLN A 198 12.29 13.12 -17.82
C GLN A 198 12.11 12.68 -16.36
N GLN A 199 12.78 13.35 -15.44
CA GLN A 199 12.72 13.13 -13.99
C GLN A 199 11.53 13.82 -13.33
N LEU A 200 10.83 14.71 -14.04
CA LEU A 200 9.90 15.66 -13.43
C LEU A 200 8.47 15.47 -13.92
N LEU A 201 7.53 15.58 -12.98
CA LEU A 201 6.10 15.77 -13.20
C LEU A 201 5.72 17.13 -12.64
N CYS A 202 4.82 17.84 -13.32
CA CYS A 202 4.35 19.14 -12.87
C CYS A 202 2.83 19.19 -12.85
N SER A 203 2.27 19.69 -11.75
CA SER A 203 0.85 20.01 -11.68
C SER A 203 0.50 21.11 -12.69
N GLU A 204 -0.76 21.22 -13.11
CA GLU A 204 -1.21 22.41 -13.83
C GLU A 204 -1.20 23.61 -12.88
N PRO A 205 -0.90 24.82 -13.36
CA PRO A 205 -0.70 25.93 -12.45
C PRO A 205 -2.00 26.38 -11.75
N THR A 206 -1.87 26.86 -10.51
CA THR A 206 -3.01 27.38 -9.76
C THR A 206 -3.60 28.62 -10.42
N THR A 207 -4.91 28.78 -10.31
CA THR A 207 -5.67 29.91 -10.85
C THR A 207 -6.44 30.61 -9.72
N PRO A 208 -6.97 31.83 -9.93
CA PRO A 208 -7.80 32.48 -8.90
C PRO A 208 -9.00 31.62 -8.45
N LYS A 209 -9.50 30.73 -9.33
CA LYS A 209 -10.60 29.80 -9.02
C LYS A 209 -10.13 28.48 -8.39
N PHE A 210 -8.82 28.20 -8.43
CA PHE A 210 -8.22 26.95 -8.01
C PHE A 210 -6.84 27.22 -7.38
N LEU A 211 -6.85 27.56 -6.09
CA LEU A 211 -5.65 27.86 -5.30
C LEU A 211 -5.14 26.62 -4.53
N LYS A 212 -5.21 25.45 -5.15
CA LYS A 212 -4.80 24.17 -4.52
C LYS A 212 -3.39 23.81 -4.94
N SER A 213 -2.47 23.75 -3.98
CA SER A 213 -1.07 23.41 -4.20
C SER A 213 -0.47 22.74 -2.97
N THR A 214 0.60 21.99 -3.18
CA THR A 214 1.50 21.57 -2.09
C THR A 214 2.17 22.76 -1.43
N CYS A 215 2.53 22.57 -0.18
CA CYS A 215 3.13 23.58 0.69
C CYS A 215 4.45 23.07 1.29
N PRO A 216 5.23 23.95 1.94
CA PRO A 216 6.31 23.48 2.81
C PRO A 216 5.77 22.39 3.74
N GLY A 217 6.51 21.30 3.94
CA GLY A 217 6.11 20.15 4.77
C GLY A 217 5.34 19.04 4.05
N ASP A 218 4.80 19.32 2.86
CA ASP A 218 4.29 18.28 1.96
C ASP A 218 5.41 17.62 1.14
N SER A 219 6.62 18.20 1.17
CA SER A 219 7.85 17.63 0.60
C SER A 219 8.01 16.14 0.91
N GLY A 220 8.34 15.36 -0.11
CA GLY A 220 8.43 13.90 -0.04
C GLY A 220 7.08 13.16 -0.08
N GLY A 221 5.96 13.88 -0.03
CA GLY A 221 4.61 13.33 -0.09
C GLY A 221 4.27 12.74 -1.46
N PRO A 222 3.33 11.78 -1.53
CA PRO A 222 2.99 11.13 -2.79
C PRO A 222 2.05 11.93 -3.66
N MET A 223 2.33 11.90 -4.95
CA MET A 223 1.39 12.15 -6.02
C MET A 223 0.86 10.82 -6.58
N ILE A 224 -0.43 10.58 -6.40
CA ILE A 224 -1.11 9.34 -6.71
C ILE A 224 -2.02 9.53 -7.93
N CYS A 225 -1.72 8.83 -9.01
CA CYS A 225 -2.58 8.79 -10.20
C CYS A 225 -3.01 7.32 -10.42
N ASN A 226 -4.28 7.08 -10.73
CA ASN A 226 -4.79 5.71 -10.97
C ASN A 226 -4.42 4.71 -9.85
N ASN A 227 -4.47 5.15 -8.58
CA ASN A 227 -4.10 4.36 -7.39
C ASN A 227 -2.63 3.88 -7.34
N LEU A 228 -1.73 4.49 -8.11
CA LEU A 228 -0.30 4.20 -8.11
C LEU A 228 0.49 5.47 -7.78
N LEU A 229 1.66 5.30 -7.18
CA LEU A 229 2.61 6.38 -6.93
C LEU A 229 3.26 6.78 -8.25
N TYR A 230 2.90 7.95 -8.76
CA TYR A 230 3.52 8.54 -9.95
C TYR A 230 4.64 9.49 -9.55
N GLY A 231 4.43 10.32 -8.53
CA GLY A 231 5.38 11.36 -8.16
C GLY A 231 5.69 11.43 -6.67
N VAL A 232 6.85 11.99 -6.34
CA VAL A 232 7.24 12.41 -4.99
C VAL A 232 7.36 13.92 -4.98
N CYS A 233 6.62 14.61 -4.11
CA CYS A 233 6.62 16.07 -4.02
C CYS A 233 8.04 16.58 -3.72
N SER A 234 8.55 17.47 -4.57
CA SER A 234 9.88 18.04 -4.42
C SER A 234 9.77 19.49 -3.93
N PHE A 235 9.34 20.41 -4.80
CA PHE A 235 9.17 21.81 -4.45
C PHE A 235 7.95 22.42 -5.17
N THR A 236 7.55 23.61 -4.73
CA THR A 236 6.46 24.39 -5.35
C THR A 236 6.96 25.79 -5.58
N TYR A 237 6.58 26.44 -6.68
CA TYR A 237 7.08 27.78 -7.01
C TYR A 237 6.05 28.60 -7.77
N ASP A 238 6.16 29.93 -7.68
CA ASP A 238 5.40 30.87 -8.49
C ASP A 238 6.15 31.11 -9.82
N TYR A 239 5.61 30.59 -10.93
CA TYR A 239 6.27 30.69 -12.24
C TYR A 239 6.18 32.10 -12.87
N VAL A 240 5.51 33.06 -12.22
CA VAL A 240 5.38 34.45 -12.68
C VAL A 240 6.27 35.38 -11.87
N ASN A 241 6.19 35.34 -10.54
CA ASN A 241 6.89 36.30 -9.68
C ASN A 241 8.27 35.83 -9.20
N ASN A 242 8.58 34.53 -9.33
CA ASN A 242 9.86 33.95 -8.92
C ASN A 242 10.23 34.23 -7.45
N GLU A 243 9.22 34.41 -6.59
CA GLU A 243 9.36 34.72 -5.17
C GLU A 243 9.36 33.44 -4.30
N ASN A 244 9.85 33.58 -3.06
CA ASN A 244 9.88 32.49 -2.07
C ASN A 244 8.47 31.96 -1.75
N LEU A 245 8.37 30.65 -1.43
CA LEU A 245 7.12 29.92 -1.20
C LEU A 245 6.15 30.65 -0.26
N VAL A 246 5.13 31.27 -0.84
CA VAL A 246 3.88 31.60 -0.16
C VAL A 246 2.82 30.62 -0.67
N CYS A 247 2.29 29.80 0.23
CA CYS A 247 1.14 28.96 -0.11
C CYS A 247 -0.09 29.79 -0.42
N ASN A 248 -1.06 29.20 -1.14
CA ASN A 248 -2.36 29.81 -1.41
C ASN A 248 -2.28 31.06 -2.33
N VAL A 249 -1.31 31.09 -3.24
CA VAL A 249 -1.20 32.12 -4.28
C VAL A 249 -1.53 31.55 -5.66
N THR A 250 -1.89 32.43 -6.59
CA THR A 250 -2.08 32.09 -8.00
C THR A 250 -0.73 31.83 -8.64
N ASN A 251 -0.73 31.13 -9.79
CA ASN A 251 0.47 30.84 -10.55
C ASN A 251 1.47 29.89 -9.87
N MET A 252 1.01 29.12 -8.89
CA MET A 252 1.83 28.08 -8.27
C MET A 252 1.84 26.84 -9.12
N GLN A 253 3.02 26.25 -9.27
CA GLN A 253 3.19 24.92 -9.86
C GLN A 253 3.98 24.03 -8.90
N SER A 254 3.51 22.80 -8.71
CA SER A 254 4.15 21.81 -7.84
C SER A 254 4.96 20.84 -8.70
N VAL A 255 6.25 20.75 -8.42
CA VAL A 255 7.18 19.84 -9.08
C VAL A 255 7.33 18.58 -8.26
N HIS A 256 7.26 17.45 -8.96
CA HIS A 256 7.37 16.13 -8.37
C HIS A 256 8.42 15.32 -9.12
N VAL A 257 9.22 14.56 -8.38
CA VAL A 257 10.12 13.57 -8.96
C VAL A 257 9.29 12.41 -9.50
N PHE A 258 9.43 12.07 -10.79
CA PHE A 258 8.74 10.95 -11.42
C PHE A 258 9.28 9.62 -10.86
N ALA A 259 8.51 8.99 -9.98
CA ALA A 259 8.95 7.80 -9.23
C ALA A 259 9.37 6.65 -10.16
N ASN A 260 8.67 6.44 -11.27
CA ASN A 260 9.00 5.36 -12.21
C ASN A 260 10.29 5.61 -12.99
N TYR A 261 10.72 6.87 -13.18
CA TYR A 261 12.03 7.18 -13.77
C TYR A 261 13.17 6.59 -12.93
N PHE A 262 13.02 6.61 -11.61
CA PHE A 262 13.98 6.06 -10.64
C PHE A 262 13.64 4.63 -10.18
N GLY A 263 12.71 3.95 -10.87
CA GLY A 263 12.12 2.69 -10.40
C GLY A 263 13.14 1.59 -10.12
N ASP A 264 14.16 1.44 -10.97
CA ASP A 264 15.19 0.40 -10.78
C ASP A 264 16.13 0.71 -9.62
N TRP A 265 16.49 1.98 -9.41
CA TRP A 265 17.24 2.40 -8.24
C TRP A 265 16.45 2.19 -6.95
N ILE A 266 15.15 2.55 -6.93
CA ILE A 266 14.29 2.34 -5.76
C ILE A 266 14.23 0.85 -5.42
N LYS A 267 14.00 -0.02 -6.41
CA LYS A 267 13.99 -1.48 -6.21
C LYS A 267 15.33 -1.97 -5.66
N ASP A 268 16.45 -1.48 -6.19
CA ASP A 268 17.79 -1.83 -5.72
C ASP A 268 17.99 -1.52 -4.24
N LYS A 269 17.58 -0.32 -3.78
CA LYS A 269 17.66 0.06 -2.35
C LYS A 269 16.68 -0.66 -1.44
N MET A 270 15.72 -1.35 -2.03
CA MET A 270 14.78 -2.21 -1.33
C MET A 270 15.20 -3.70 -1.37
N LYS A 271 16.33 -4.06 -2.01
CA LYS A 271 16.82 -5.45 -2.02
C LYS A 271 17.20 -5.90 -0.61
N GLY A 272 16.73 -7.10 -0.26
CA GLY A 272 16.47 -7.60 1.09
C GLY A 272 15.01 -8.04 1.27
N ILE A 273 14.09 -7.55 0.43
CA ILE A 273 12.68 -8.01 0.36
C ILE A 273 12.56 -9.34 -0.42
N GLU A 274 13.29 -9.47 -1.52
CA GLU A 274 13.22 -10.65 -2.38
C GLU A 274 13.85 -11.88 -1.71
N ASP A 275 15.01 -11.69 -1.07
CA ASP A 275 15.70 -12.75 -0.32
C ASP A 275 14.85 -13.31 0.84
N GLU A 276 14.20 -12.44 1.63
CA GLU A 276 13.31 -12.87 2.72
C GLU A 276 12.09 -13.66 2.23
N ASN A 277 11.51 -13.25 1.09
CA ASN A 277 10.33 -13.92 0.53
C ASN A 277 10.70 -15.24 -0.14
N GLU A 278 11.85 -15.30 -0.80
CA GLU A 278 12.37 -16.52 -1.41
C GLU A 278 12.81 -17.54 -0.33
N GLU A 279 13.44 -17.09 0.76
CA GLU A 279 13.73 -17.93 1.92
C GLU A 279 12.45 -18.44 2.60
N LYS A 280 11.44 -17.60 2.79
CA LYS A 280 10.14 -18.02 3.36
C LYS A 280 9.42 -19.02 2.45
N LYS A 281 9.49 -18.84 1.13
CA LYS A 281 8.93 -19.78 0.16
C LYS A 281 9.68 -21.12 0.20
N LYS A 282 11.02 -21.10 0.19
CA LYS A 282 11.87 -22.29 0.33
C LYS A 282 11.59 -23.03 1.64
N LYS A 283 11.38 -22.31 2.74
CA LYS A 283 11.05 -22.91 4.05
C LYS A 283 9.65 -23.56 4.04
N LYS A 284 8.65 -22.89 3.48
CA LYS A 284 7.29 -23.43 3.37
C LYS A 284 7.23 -24.69 2.49
N ASP A 285 7.94 -24.68 1.35
CA ASP A 285 8.03 -25.84 0.45
C ASP A 285 8.74 -27.03 1.11
N LYS A 286 9.70 -26.77 2.01
CA LYS A 286 10.39 -27.80 2.80
C LYS A 286 9.48 -28.41 3.87
N ASP A 287 8.75 -27.56 4.61
CA ASP A 287 7.81 -28.00 5.65
C ASP A 287 6.64 -28.84 5.06
N GLU A 288 6.16 -28.49 3.87
CA GLU A 288 5.12 -29.26 3.17
C GLU A 288 5.64 -30.63 2.70
N LYS A 289 6.87 -30.70 2.19
CA LYS A 289 7.51 -31.97 1.80
C LYS A 289 7.78 -32.90 3.00
N GLU A 290 8.19 -32.37 4.14
CA GLU A 290 8.39 -33.15 5.35
C GLU A 290 7.07 -33.76 5.85
N LYS A 291 5.98 -33.00 5.87
CA LYS A 291 4.64 -33.49 6.23
C LYS A 291 4.12 -34.56 5.27
N GLU A 292 4.39 -34.44 3.97
CA GLU A 292 3.99 -35.45 3.00
C GLU A 292 4.77 -36.77 3.19
N ASN A 293 6.06 -36.68 3.52
CA ASN A 293 6.89 -37.83 3.80
C ASN A 293 6.49 -38.54 5.11
N GLU A 294 6.12 -37.81 6.15
CA GLU A 294 5.58 -38.38 7.39
C GLU A 294 4.28 -39.15 7.14
N LYS A 295 3.34 -38.56 6.38
CA LYS A 295 2.09 -39.23 5.99
C LYS A 295 2.31 -40.49 5.16
N LYS A 296 3.33 -40.51 4.29
CA LYS A 296 3.69 -41.72 3.52
C LYS A 296 4.22 -42.82 4.45
N LYS A 297 5.09 -42.48 5.40
CA LYS A 297 5.62 -43.43 6.40
C LYS A 297 4.53 -43.99 7.30
N GLU A 298 3.55 -43.19 7.71
CA GLU A 298 2.41 -43.67 8.50
C GLU A 298 1.56 -44.67 7.72
N LYS A 299 1.24 -44.36 6.45
CA LYS A 299 0.48 -45.26 5.57
C LYS A 299 1.22 -46.57 5.28
N GLU A 300 2.54 -46.54 5.18
CA GLU A 300 3.35 -47.76 5.03
C GLU A 300 3.30 -48.63 6.29
N LYS A 301 3.41 -48.02 7.48
CA LYS A 301 3.27 -48.72 8.76
C LYS A 301 1.88 -49.33 8.97
N GLU A 302 0.82 -48.65 8.54
CA GLU A 302 -0.54 -49.19 8.61
C GLU A 302 -0.70 -50.40 7.68
N LYS A 303 -0.18 -50.33 6.46
CA LYS A 303 -0.20 -51.45 5.50
C LYS A 303 0.61 -52.65 6.00
N GLU A 304 1.74 -52.42 6.68
CA GLU A 304 2.50 -53.51 7.30
C GLU A 304 1.73 -54.18 8.43
N LYS A 305 1.06 -53.41 9.30
CA LYS A 305 0.21 -53.94 10.36
C LYS A 305 -1.00 -54.72 9.83
N GLU A 306 -1.62 -54.27 8.74
CA GLU A 306 -2.71 -55.02 8.08
C GLU A 306 -2.22 -56.36 7.53
N LYS A 307 -1.06 -56.37 6.86
CA LYS A 307 -0.44 -57.61 6.35
C LYS A 307 -0.07 -58.59 7.47
N GLU A 308 0.34 -58.11 8.64
CA GLU A 308 0.60 -58.97 9.80
C GLU A 308 -0.69 -59.59 10.35
N LYS A 309 -1.76 -58.79 10.47
CA LYS A 309 -3.08 -59.28 10.90
C LYS A 309 -3.64 -60.34 9.96
N GLU A 310 -3.57 -60.12 8.65
CA GLU A 310 -4.01 -61.11 7.65
C GLU A 310 -3.23 -62.43 7.76
N LYS A 311 -1.91 -62.37 8.00
CA LYS A 311 -1.08 -63.57 8.20
C LYS A 311 -1.46 -64.33 9.47
N ASP A 312 -1.81 -63.63 10.54
CA ASP A 312 -2.19 -64.26 11.80
C ASP A 312 -3.61 -64.86 11.74
N GLU A 313 -4.54 -64.18 11.07
CA GLU A 313 -5.86 -64.74 10.76
C GLU A 313 -5.73 -66.01 9.89
N GLU A 314 -4.87 -66.02 8.87
CA GLU A 314 -4.65 -67.20 8.03
C GLU A 314 -4.04 -68.37 8.82
N LYS A 315 -3.15 -68.10 9.79
CA LYS A 315 -2.60 -69.12 10.70
C LYS A 315 -3.69 -69.70 11.61
N GLU A 316 -4.53 -68.86 12.22
CA GLU A 316 -5.64 -69.31 13.04
C GLU A 316 -6.61 -70.19 12.25
N ASP A 317 -6.90 -69.80 11.00
CA ASP A 317 -7.86 -70.50 10.15
C ASP A 317 -7.33 -71.87 9.72
N LYS A 318 -6.01 -71.97 9.45
CA LYS A 318 -5.30 -73.24 9.24
C LYS A 318 -5.36 -74.12 10.49
N GLU A 319 -5.25 -73.55 11.69
CA GLU A 319 -5.35 -74.28 12.95
C GLU A 319 -6.78 -74.79 13.23
N LYS A 320 -7.79 -73.95 12.98
CA LYS A 320 -9.22 -74.29 13.08
C LYS A 320 -9.59 -75.40 12.08
N LYS A 321 -9.07 -75.37 10.85
CA LYS A 321 -9.22 -76.44 9.85
C LYS A 321 -8.55 -77.76 10.29
N LYS A 322 -7.37 -77.71 10.91
CA LYS A 322 -6.71 -78.90 11.51
C LYS A 322 -7.54 -79.48 12.67
N LYS A 323 -8.10 -78.65 13.55
CA LYS A 323 -8.99 -79.08 14.66
C LYS A 323 -10.31 -79.69 14.13
N LYS A 324 -10.92 -79.13 13.07
CA LYS A 324 -12.10 -79.70 12.40
C LYS A 324 -11.82 -81.04 11.71
N LYS A 325 -10.66 -81.23 11.06
CA LYS A 325 -10.25 -82.53 10.49
C LYS A 325 -10.06 -83.60 11.58
N LYS A 326 -9.49 -83.26 12.74
CA LYS A 326 -9.39 -84.18 13.90
C LYS A 326 -10.77 -84.55 14.48
N LYS A 327 -11.74 -83.62 14.53
CA LYS A 327 -13.11 -83.91 14.96
C LYS A 327 -13.91 -84.76 13.96
N ARG A 328 -13.72 -84.59 12.65
CA ARG A 328 -14.38 -85.41 11.61
C ARG A 328 -13.89 -86.86 11.60
N LYS A 329 -12.60 -87.13 11.88
CA LYS A 329 -12.09 -88.50 12.04
C LYS A 329 -12.66 -89.24 13.27
N LYS A 330 -13.24 -88.54 14.25
CA LYS A 330 -13.89 -89.14 15.43
C LYS A 330 -15.41 -89.35 15.28
N LYS A 331 -16.04 -88.93 14.18
CA LYS A 331 -17.51 -88.96 14.01
C LYS A 331 -18.00 -89.75 12.78
N SER A 332 -17.14 -90.55 12.13
CA SER A 332 -17.50 -91.41 10.99
C SER A 332 -17.58 -92.90 11.35
N SER A 333 -18.32 -93.23 12.41
CA SER A 333 -18.85 -94.57 12.67
C SER A 333 -20.33 -94.42 13.05
N GLY A 334 -21.23 -94.63 12.08
CA GLY A 334 -22.69 -94.58 12.29
C GLY A 334 -23.46 -94.04 11.09
N ASN A 335 -23.82 -94.95 10.17
CA ASN A 335 -24.99 -95.06 9.26
C ASN A 335 -25.70 -93.76 8.81
N SER A 336 -25.83 -93.40 7.51
CA SER A 336 -26.62 -94.02 6.41
C SER A 336 -28.12 -94.12 6.77
N ILE A 337 -29.16 -93.58 6.11
CA ILE A 337 -29.46 -93.06 4.76
C ILE A 337 -30.74 -92.15 4.85
N LYS A 338 -30.92 -91.29 3.84
CA LYS A 338 -31.97 -90.29 3.42
C LYS A 338 -33.48 -90.72 3.50
N PRO A 339 -34.50 -89.98 2.95
CA PRO A 339 -34.73 -88.55 2.54
C PRO A 339 -36.07 -87.96 3.11
N HIS A 340 -36.43 -86.67 3.03
CA HIS A 340 -37.27 -85.97 2.02
C HIS A 340 -37.61 -84.57 2.63
N ASN A 341 -37.31 -83.41 2.02
CA ASN A 341 -37.99 -82.64 0.97
C ASN A 341 -39.28 -81.89 1.39
N ILE A 342 -39.43 -80.65 0.86
CA ILE A 342 -40.59 -79.70 0.84
C ILE A 342 -40.54 -78.59 1.91
N PHE A 343 -40.85 -77.30 1.70
CA PHE A 343 -40.86 -76.32 0.59
C PHE A 343 -41.44 -75.00 1.18
N TYR A 344 -41.04 -73.84 0.65
CA TYR A 344 -41.64 -72.48 0.81
C TYR A 344 -41.49 -71.80 2.21
N LYS A 345 -41.29 -70.47 2.35
CA LYS A 345 -41.84 -69.34 1.60
C LYS A 345 -41.05 -68.04 1.86
N VAL A 346 -41.13 -67.14 0.88
CA VAL A 346 -40.54 -65.80 0.67
C VAL A 346 -41.14 -64.72 1.61
N LEU A 347 -40.37 -63.66 1.93
CA LEU A 347 -40.71 -62.22 2.19
C LEU A 347 -39.56 -61.63 3.08
N THR A 348 -38.92 -60.46 2.92
CA THR A 348 -39.03 -59.26 2.06
C THR A 348 -37.79 -58.35 2.29
N ILE A 349 -37.19 -57.83 1.19
CA ILE A 349 -36.72 -56.45 0.91
C ILE A 349 -35.44 -55.85 1.61
N LEU A 350 -34.33 -55.81 0.82
CA LEU A 350 -33.37 -54.71 0.45
C LEU A 350 -32.64 -53.84 1.53
N PRO A 351 -31.41 -53.28 1.28
CA PRO A 351 -30.97 -52.69 -0.01
C PRO A 351 -29.52 -52.91 -0.53
N TYR A 352 -29.42 -52.88 -1.87
CA TYR A 352 -28.45 -52.21 -2.76
C TYR A 352 -26.94 -52.21 -2.47
N TYR A 353 -26.17 -52.77 -3.42
CA TYR A 353 -25.01 -52.22 -4.18
C TYR A 353 -24.44 -53.40 -4.99
N MET A 354 -24.00 -53.37 -6.25
CA MET A 354 -23.58 -52.37 -7.24
C MET A 354 -23.64 -53.12 -8.59
N LEU A 355 -24.20 -52.54 -9.65
CA LEU A 355 -23.76 -52.79 -11.02
C LEU A 355 -24.49 -51.83 -11.97
N THR A 356 -23.75 -50.87 -12.52
CA THR A 356 -23.68 -50.68 -13.97
C THR A 356 -22.58 -49.69 -14.34
N LYS A 357 -21.95 -50.01 -15.45
CA LYS A 357 -20.88 -49.32 -16.16
C LYS A 357 -21.51 -48.80 -17.47
N ILE A 358 -20.86 -47.82 -18.12
CA ILE A 358 -20.78 -47.60 -19.60
C ILE A 358 -21.54 -46.39 -20.22
N LEU A 359 -20.74 -45.51 -20.85
CA LEU A 359 -20.86 -44.72 -22.12
C LEU A 359 -22.20 -44.01 -22.43
N ASN A 360 -22.26 -42.80 -22.99
CA ASN A 360 -21.71 -42.33 -24.26
C ASN A 360 -22.18 -40.87 -24.49
N ARG A 361 -21.43 -40.15 -25.35
CA ARG A 361 -21.78 -38.91 -26.07
C ARG A 361 -21.76 -37.57 -25.33
#